data_AF-A0A2M7P9V5-F1
#
_entry.id   AF-A0A2M7P9V5-F1
#
_cell.length_a   1.000
_cell.length_b   1.000
_cell.length_c   1.000
_cell.angle_alpha   90.00
_cell.angle_beta   90.00
_cell.angle_gamma   90.00
#
_symmetry.space_group_name_H-M   'P 1'
#
loop_
_entity.id
_entity.type
_entity.pdbx_description
1 polymer ?
#
loop_
_entity_poly.entity_id
_entity_poly.type
_entity_poly.pdbx_seq_one_letter_code
_entity_poly.pdbx_strand_id
1 'polypeptide(L)'
;MDITEERDNLRSYDCYFDLGSIAHERFPIRDLSVPRSRKLTKSALDTIDRYIEEKEAVYVHCMGGVGRTGVIMGCWLSPQRFRGDDAPWRDREL
;
A
#
# COMPACT_ATOMS: atom_id res chain seq x y z
N MET A 1 -1.84 4.78 4.76
CA MET A 1 -1.74 3.37 4.35
C MET A 1 -0.66 2.69 5.19
N ASP A 2 -1.08 1.79 6.06
CA ASP A 2 -0.27 1.03 7.00
C ASP A 2 -0.02 -0.38 6.45
N ILE A 3 1.25 -0.72 6.23
CA ILE A 3 1.67 -2.04 5.74
C ILE A 3 2.37 -2.87 6.83
N THR A 4 2.24 -2.48 8.10
CA THR A 4 2.73 -3.26 9.24
C THR A 4 1.77 -4.38 9.62
N GLU A 5 2.27 -5.38 10.34
CA GLU A 5 1.45 -6.40 10.98
C GLU A 5 1.26 -6.10 12.47
N GLU A 6 0.26 -6.69 13.09
CA GLU A 6 0.01 -6.56 14.54
C GLU A 6 1.26 -6.91 15.37
N ARG A 7 2.02 -7.93 14.95
CA ARG A 7 3.27 -8.35 15.60
C ARG A 7 4.41 -7.33 15.51
N ASP A 8 4.30 -6.32 14.65
CA ASP A 8 5.27 -5.21 14.60
C ASP A 8 5.09 -4.25 15.80
N ASN A 9 4.02 -4.42 16.59
CA ASN A 9 3.72 -3.65 17.80
C ASN A 9 3.66 -2.12 17.56
N LEU A 10 3.15 -1.73 16.40
CA LEU A 10 2.91 -0.32 16.10
C LEU A 10 1.78 0.21 16.98
N ARG A 11 1.98 1.41 17.54
CA ARG A 11 0.94 2.07 18.34
C ARG A 11 -0.28 2.35 17.46
N SER A 12 -1.47 2.11 18.02
CA SER A 12 -2.73 2.39 17.32
C SER A 12 -2.84 3.86 16.87
N TYR A 13 -3.47 4.05 15.72
CA TYR A 13 -3.80 5.37 15.16
C TYR A 13 -5.12 5.94 15.70
N ASP A 14 -5.84 5.21 16.56
CA ASP A 14 -7.19 5.57 17.01
C ASP A 14 -7.32 7.02 17.48
N CYS A 15 -6.30 7.53 18.20
CA CYS A 15 -6.30 8.90 18.73
C CYS A 15 -6.21 10.00 17.66
N TYR A 16 -5.93 9.66 16.39
CA TYR A 16 -5.88 10.61 15.29
C TYR A 16 -7.17 10.64 14.46
N PHE A 17 -8.09 9.69 14.64
CA PHE A 17 -9.35 9.69 13.89
C PHE A 17 -10.28 10.84 14.28
N ASP A 18 -10.18 11.31 15.52
CA ASP A 18 -10.95 12.46 16.01
C ASP A 18 -10.50 13.80 15.42
N LEU A 19 -9.35 13.84 14.74
CA LEU A 19 -8.83 15.05 14.09
C LEU A 19 -9.53 15.34 12.74
N GLY A 20 -10.37 14.41 12.25
CA GLY A 20 -11.03 14.50 10.96
C GLY A 20 -10.06 14.32 9.78
N SER A 21 -10.61 13.81 8.67
CA SER A 21 -9.98 13.67 7.34
C SER A 21 -8.83 12.67 7.15
N ILE A 22 -8.64 11.67 8.04
CA ILE A 22 -7.63 10.60 7.83
C ILE A 22 -8.31 9.27 7.55
N ALA A 23 -8.04 8.69 6.37
CA ALA A 23 -8.37 7.31 6.07
C ALA A 23 -7.19 6.39 6.39
N HIS A 24 -7.41 5.40 7.27
CA HIS A 24 -6.41 4.41 7.64
C HIS A 24 -6.65 3.08 6.92
N GLU A 25 -5.96 2.92 5.79
CA GLU A 25 -5.99 1.69 5.00
C GLU A 25 -4.92 0.70 5.44
N ARG A 26 -5.26 -0.59 5.57
CA ARG A 26 -4.41 -1.64 6.12
C ARG A 26 -4.09 -2.73 5.09
N PHE A 27 -2.79 -2.88 4.78
CA PHE A 27 -2.28 -3.90 3.85
C PHE A 27 -1.06 -4.61 4.44
N PRO A 28 -1.23 -5.47 5.46
CA PRO A 28 -0.13 -6.02 6.24
C PRO A 28 0.86 -6.83 5.39
N ILE A 29 2.15 -6.52 5.54
CA ILE A 29 3.27 -7.23 4.92
C ILE A 29 4.22 -7.69 6.00
N ARG A 30 4.57 -8.98 5.98
CA ARG A 30 5.49 -9.57 6.95
C ARG A 30 6.83 -8.87 6.97
N ASP A 31 7.31 -8.58 8.18
CA ASP A 31 8.62 -7.96 8.35
C ASP A 31 9.72 -8.78 7.70
N LEU A 32 10.69 -8.06 7.11
CA LEU A 32 11.75 -8.63 6.28
C LEU A 32 11.23 -9.54 5.14
N SER A 33 10.07 -9.19 4.57
CA SER A 33 9.44 -9.96 3.50
C SER A 33 8.80 -9.06 2.42
N VAL A 34 8.17 -9.70 1.44
CA VAL A 34 7.43 -9.08 0.34
C VAL A 34 5.93 -9.37 0.48
N PRO A 35 5.03 -8.65 -0.22
CA PRO A 35 3.61 -8.98 -0.27
C PRO A 35 3.36 -10.47 -0.52
N ARG A 36 2.49 -11.08 0.30
CA ARG A 36 2.22 -12.52 0.24
C ARG A 36 1.51 -12.99 -1.03
N SER A 37 0.91 -12.07 -1.78
CA SER A 37 0.20 -12.39 -3.01
C SER A 37 0.13 -11.20 -3.95
N ARG A 38 0.00 -11.50 -5.25
CA ARG A 38 -0.25 -10.48 -6.28
C ARG A 38 -1.55 -9.72 -6.03
N LYS A 39 -2.58 -10.39 -5.48
CA LYS A 39 -3.86 -9.76 -5.12
C LYS A 39 -3.67 -8.68 -4.06
N LEU A 40 -2.89 -8.94 -3.00
CA LEU A 40 -2.61 -7.94 -1.96
C LEU A 40 -1.85 -6.75 -2.54
N THR A 41 -0.82 -7.01 -3.37
CA THR A 41 -0.10 -5.94 -4.06
C THR A 41 -1.05 -5.12 -4.92
N LYS A 42 -1.87 -5.76 -5.77
CA LYS A 42 -2.84 -5.06 -6.64
C LYS A 42 -3.78 -4.18 -5.82
N SER A 43 -4.43 -4.70 -4.78
CA SER A 43 -5.35 -3.91 -3.95
C SER A 43 -4.67 -2.72 -3.27
N ALA A 44 -3.43 -2.88 -2.81
CA ALA A 44 -2.62 -1.78 -2.28
C ALA A 44 -2.38 -0.71 -3.36
N LEU A 45 -1.96 -1.13 -4.56
CA LEU A 45 -1.69 -0.24 -5.68
C LEU A 45 -2.94 0.51 -6.16
N ASP A 46 -4.08 -0.20 -6.30
CA ASP A 46 -5.37 0.36 -6.71
C ASP A 46 -5.88 1.39 -5.68
N THR A 47 -5.64 1.14 -4.39
CA THR A 47 -5.99 2.09 -3.32
C THR A 47 -5.18 3.38 -3.42
N ILE A 48 -3.89 3.29 -3.73
CA ILE A 48 -3.06 4.48 -3.94
C ILE A 48 -3.59 5.28 -5.15
N ASP A 49 -3.90 4.63 -6.27
CA ASP A 49 -4.44 5.31 -7.46
C ASP A 49 -5.77 6.00 -7.16
N ARG A 50 -6.70 5.30 -6.50
CA ARG A 50 -8.01 5.87 -6.13
C ARG A 50 -7.85 7.19 -5.36
N TYR A 51 -7.01 7.21 -4.31
CA TYR A 51 -6.81 8.44 -3.54
C TYR A 51 -6.11 9.55 -4.33
N ILE A 52 -5.16 9.19 -5.19
CA ILE A 52 -4.49 10.18 -6.04
C ILE A 52 -5.47 10.79 -7.06
N GLU A 53 -6.35 9.97 -7.66
CA GLU A 53 -7.42 10.43 -8.55
C GLU A 53 -8.41 11.35 -7.83
N GLU A 54 -8.69 11.07 -6.56
CA GLU A 54 -9.49 11.92 -5.64
C GLU A 54 -8.74 13.20 -5.20
N LYS A 55 -7.49 13.40 -5.62
CA LYS A 55 -6.59 14.51 -5.23
C LYS A 55 -6.23 14.53 -3.74
N GLU A 56 -6.26 13.37 -3.11
CA GLU A 56 -5.86 13.18 -1.72
C GLU A 56 -4.37 12.83 -1.60
N ALA A 57 -3.80 13.15 -0.45
CA ALA A 57 -2.43 12.77 -0.13
C ALA A 57 -2.37 11.33 0.42
N VAL A 58 -1.52 10.49 -0.17
CA VAL A 58 -1.31 9.11 0.29
C VAL A 58 0.02 8.99 1.01
N TYR A 59 -0.03 8.65 2.31
CA TYR A 59 1.14 8.27 3.09
C TYR A 59 1.23 6.75 3.23
N VAL A 60 2.33 6.15 2.77
CA VAL A 60 2.60 4.70 2.87
C VAL A 60 3.78 4.47 3.82
N HIS A 61 3.60 3.62 4.84
CA HIS A 61 4.67 3.35 5.81
C HIS A 61 4.71 1.89 6.28
N CYS A 62 5.92 1.41 6.56
CA CYS A 62 6.18 0.29 7.47
C CYS A 62 6.82 0.82 8.76
N MET A 63 7.44 -0.04 9.58
CA MET A 63 8.15 0.39 10.79
C MET A 63 9.31 1.35 10.50
N GLY A 64 10.14 1.02 9.51
CA GLY A 64 11.34 1.81 9.18
C GLY A 64 11.20 2.71 7.95
N GLY A 65 10.06 2.67 7.24
CA GLY A 65 9.82 3.47 6.03
C GLY A 65 10.68 3.12 4.80
N VAL A 66 11.56 2.11 4.87
CA VAL A 66 12.52 1.79 3.79
C VAL A 66 12.17 0.48 3.07
N GLY A 67 12.21 -0.67 3.77
CA GLY A 67 12.14 -1.99 3.14
C GLY A 67 10.80 -2.28 2.46
N ARG A 68 9.78 -2.60 3.26
CA ARG A 68 8.44 -2.95 2.75
C ARG A 68 7.77 -1.78 2.02
N THR A 69 7.98 -0.55 2.53
CA THR A 69 7.52 0.67 1.85
C THR A 69 8.14 0.78 0.46
N GLY A 70 9.46 0.59 0.36
CA GLY A 70 10.18 0.62 -0.91
C GLY A 70 9.69 -0.44 -1.90
N VAL A 71 9.31 -1.63 -1.43
CA VAL A 71 8.70 -2.66 -2.29
C VAL A 71 7.37 -2.18 -2.88
N ILE A 72 6.44 -1.68 -2.05
CA ILE A 72 5.13 -1.20 -2.53
C ILE A 72 5.30 0.01 -3.45
N MET A 73 6.10 1.00 -3.05
CA MET A 73 6.32 2.20 -3.86
C MET A 73 7.11 1.89 -5.14
N GLY A 74 8.02 0.92 -5.12
CA GLY A 74 8.73 0.44 -6.30
C GLY A 74 7.79 -0.23 -7.30
N CYS A 75 6.85 -1.05 -6.81
CA CYS A 75 5.76 -1.56 -7.65
C CYS A 75 4.87 -0.42 -8.17
N TRP A 76 4.60 0.60 -7.34
CA TRP A 76 3.75 1.72 -7.72
C TRP A 76 4.37 2.61 -8.80
N LEU A 77 5.68 2.87 -8.72
CA LEU A 77 6.45 3.69 -9.65
C LEU A 77 6.95 2.91 -10.88
N SER A 78 6.77 1.59 -10.92
CA SER A 78 7.32 0.76 -11.98
C SER A 78 6.76 1.17 -13.35
N PRO A 79 7.62 1.35 -14.38
CA PRO A 79 7.17 1.64 -15.74
C PRO A 79 6.18 0.61 -16.30
N GLN A 80 6.27 -0.65 -15.84
CA GLN A 80 5.34 -1.70 -16.27
C GLN A 80 3.91 -1.49 -15.75
N ARG A 81 3.71 -0.71 -14.67
CA ARG A 81 2.39 -0.30 -14.20
C ARG A 81 1.75 0.71 -15.15
N PHE A 82 2.56 1.62 -15.70
CA PHE A 82 2.11 2.70 -16.58
C PHE A 82 1.99 2.29 -18.06
N ARG A 83 2.25 1.01 -18.40
CA ARG A 83 2.21 0.49 -19.78
C ARG A 83 0.79 0.11 -20.28
N GLY A 84 -0.25 0.80 -19.81
CA GLY A 84 -1.63 0.59 -20.26
C GLY A 84 -2.24 -0.75 -19.81
N ASP A 85 -3.42 -1.08 -20.33
CA ASP A 85 -4.24 -2.24 -19.92
C ASP A 85 -3.54 -3.60 -20.02
N ASP A 86 -2.38 -3.68 -20.68
CA ASP A 86 -1.54 -4.89 -20.77
C ASP A 86 -0.56 -5.08 -19.59
N ALA A 87 -0.63 -4.26 -18.53
CA ALA A 87 0.17 -4.48 -17.34
C ALA A 87 -0.15 -5.90 -16.78
N PRO A 88 0.82 -6.81 -16.63
CA PRO A 88 0.58 -8.24 -16.38
C PRO A 88 -0.13 -8.54 -15.03
N TRP A 89 -0.36 -7.52 -14.21
CA TRP A 89 -1.06 -7.56 -12.94
C TRP A 89 -2.53 -7.09 -13.03
N ARG A 90 -2.94 -6.41 -14.11
CA ARG A 90 -4.30 -5.89 -14.25
C ARG A 90 -5.30 -7.01 -14.58
N ASP A 91 -4.98 -7.91 -15.52
CA ASP A 91 -5.98 -8.83 -16.10
C ASP A 91 -5.60 -10.32 -16.11
N ARG A 92 -5.04 -10.85 -15.02
CA ARG A 92 -4.98 -12.32 -14.85
C ARG A 92 -5.58 -12.74 -13.52
N GLU A 93 -6.89 -13.02 -13.57
CA GLU A 93 -7.49 -14.07 -12.75
C GLU A 93 -6.69 -15.36 -12.97
N LEU A 94 -6.16 -15.90 -11.88
CA LEU A 94 -5.71 -17.29 -11.77
C LEU A 94 -6.54 -17.91 -10.65
#